data_AF-A0A9D3RVC3-F1
#
_entry.id   AF-A0A9D3RVC3-F1
#
_cell.length_a   1.000
_cell.length_b   1.000
_cell.length_c   1.000
_cell.angle_alpha   90.00
_cell.angle_beta   90.00
_cell.angle_gamma   90.00
#
_symmetry.space_group_name_H-M   'P 1'
#
loop_
_entity.id
_entity.type
_entity.pdbx_description
1 polymer ?
#
loop_
_entity_poly.entity_id
_entity_poly.type
_entity_poly.pdbx_seq_one_letter_code
_entity_poly.pdbx_strand_id
1 'polypeptide(L)'
;MFVCAVFFIYDGVRGVVKIAAEPDAHTHMGLLSALTRGLVRGTRRMAASTTKRGPRTMNRGGPARPTGVLTSSRKFVRIREMVPEFVVPSLEGFKLKPYVSYRTPDGTEPALTPEALFSQAVAPQIKKDIENGTFNPDQLEKYGFEPTQEGKLFKLYPKNFVR
;
A
#
# COMPACT_ATOMS: atom_id res chain seq x y z
N MET A 1 -11.22 45.25 -29.56
CA MET A 1 -11.44 45.03 -28.11
C MET A 1 -12.07 43.65 -28.00
N PHE A 2 -11.50 42.62 -27.38
CA PHE A 2 -10.71 42.55 -26.16
C PHE A 2 -9.60 41.50 -26.34
N VAL A 3 -8.50 41.76 -25.65
CA VAL A 3 -7.25 41.00 -25.58
C VAL A 3 -7.49 39.63 -24.95
N CYS A 4 -6.81 38.58 -25.42
CA CYS A 4 -6.53 37.42 -24.58
C CYS A 4 -5.07 37.01 -24.73
N ALA A 5 -4.43 36.89 -23.58
CA ALA A 5 -3.00 37.02 -23.38
C ALA A 5 -2.22 35.79 -23.84
N VAL A 6 -1.07 36.07 -24.46
CA VAL A 6 -0.01 35.10 -24.70
C VAL A 6 0.74 34.91 -23.38
N PHE A 7 0.67 33.72 -22.79
CA PHE A 7 1.59 33.31 -21.72
C PHE A 7 2.73 32.51 -22.33
N PHE A 8 3.90 33.15 -22.43
CA PHE A 8 5.18 32.49 -22.65
C PHE A 8 5.67 31.93 -21.32
N ILE A 9 5.91 30.62 -21.26
CA ILE A 9 6.86 30.04 -20.30
C ILE A 9 8.05 29.57 -21.13
N TYR A 10 9.13 30.34 -21.05
CA TYR A 10 10.47 29.94 -21.44
C TYR A 10 10.93 28.87 -20.45
N ASP A 11 11.14 27.64 -20.92
CA ASP A 11 12.11 26.76 -20.29
C ASP A 11 13.11 26.34 -21.36
N GLY A 12 14.31 26.89 -21.24
CA GLY A 12 15.43 26.62 -22.11
C GLY A 12 15.94 25.22 -21.85
N VAL A 13 15.88 24.37 -22.88
CA VAL A 13 16.93 23.46 -23.34
C VAL A 13 16.29 22.45 -24.29
N ARG A 14 16.79 22.44 -25.54
CA ARG A 14 16.41 21.60 -26.69
C ARG A 14 15.14 22.04 -27.42
N GLY A 15 15.37 22.90 -28.42
CA GLY A 15 14.40 23.21 -29.44
C GLY A 15 13.94 21.96 -30.19
N VAL A 16 12.63 21.73 -30.17
CA VAL A 16 11.91 21.10 -31.27
C VAL A 16 10.65 21.94 -31.45
N VAL A 17 10.65 22.76 -32.50
CA VAL A 17 9.45 23.44 -33.01
C VAL A 17 8.45 22.34 -33.36
N LYS A 18 7.47 22.09 -32.48
CA LYS A 18 6.30 21.31 -32.86
C LYS A 18 5.38 22.23 -33.63
N ILE A 19 5.47 22.12 -34.96
CA ILE A 19 4.46 22.65 -35.86
C ILE A 19 3.14 22.01 -35.45
N ALA A 20 2.23 22.83 -34.95
CA ALA A 20 0.83 22.47 -34.83
C ALA A 20 0.33 22.18 -36.25
N ALA A 21 0.10 20.90 -36.55
CA ALA A 21 -0.60 20.51 -37.76
C ALA A 21 -2.10 20.73 -37.52
N GLU A 22 -2.64 21.72 -38.24
CA GLU A 22 -4.06 21.89 -38.47
C GLU A 22 -4.71 20.62 -39.08
N PRO A 23 -6.02 20.46 -38.91
CA PRO A 23 -6.70 19.17 -38.93
C PRO A 23 -7.33 18.88 -40.29
N ASP A 24 -6.57 18.48 -41.32
CA ASP A 24 -7.19 18.22 -42.62
C ASP A 24 -6.79 16.91 -43.31
N ALA A 25 -7.85 16.22 -43.74
CA ALA A 25 -7.92 15.09 -44.66
C ALA A 25 -7.42 13.71 -44.17
N HIS A 26 -8.37 12.76 -44.23
CA HIS A 26 -8.21 11.30 -44.23
C HIS A 26 -8.23 10.55 -42.89
N THR A 27 -9.36 10.70 -42.18
CA THR A 27 -9.97 9.65 -41.32
C THR A 27 -9.92 8.23 -41.91
N HIS A 28 -9.84 8.10 -43.24
CA HIS A 28 -9.67 6.85 -43.98
C HIS A 28 -8.33 6.13 -43.71
N MET A 29 -7.21 6.84 -43.58
CA MET A 29 -5.88 6.20 -43.44
C MET A 29 -5.64 5.61 -42.05
N GLY A 30 -6.15 6.27 -41.01
CA GLY A 30 -6.14 5.72 -39.64
C GLY A 30 -6.99 4.45 -39.51
N LEU A 31 -8.19 4.46 -40.11
CA LEU A 31 -9.13 3.34 -40.09
C LEU A 31 -8.60 2.13 -40.88
N LEU A 32 -8.08 2.34 -42.08
CA LEU A 32 -7.48 1.29 -42.91
C LEU A 32 -6.22 0.70 -42.24
N SER A 33 -5.40 1.52 -41.58
CA SER A 33 -4.24 1.04 -40.84
C SER A 33 -4.62 0.21 -39.59
N ALA A 34 -5.75 0.51 -38.94
CA ALA A 34 -6.26 -0.27 -37.82
C ALA A 34 -6.86 -1.61 -38.29
N LEU A 35 -7.60 -1.60 -39.40
CA LEU A 35 -8.15 -2.80 -40.03
C LEU A 35 -7.06 -3.75 -40.52
N THR A 36 -6.05 -3.24 -41.22
CA THR A 36 -4.90 -4.03 -41.69
C THR A 36 -4.10 -4.60 -40.50
N ARG A 37 -3.92 -3.85 -39.40
CA ARG A 37 -3.33 -4.40 -38.16
C ARG A 37 -4.17 -5.53 -37.57
N GLY A 38 -5.49 -5.39 -37.54
CA GLY A 38 -6.42 -6.40 -37.02
C GLY A 38 -6.40 -7.70 -37.84
N LEU A 39 -6.27 -7.59 -39.17
CA LEU A 39 -6.22 -8.73 -40.08
C LEU A 39 -4.86 -9.44 -40.08
N VAL A 40 -3.75 -8.68 -40.05
CA VAL A 40 -2.38 -9.23 -40.23
C VAL A 40 -1.71 -9.64 -38.92
N ARG A 41 -1.94 -8.95 -37.80
CA ARG A 41 -1.23 -9.22 -36.52
C ARG A 41 -1.97 -10.18 -35.58
N GLY A 42 -3.21 -10.54 -35.89
CA GLY A 42 -4.01 -11.47 -35.08
C GLY A 42 -4.30 -10.95 -33.66
N THR A 43 -4.62 -11.86 -32.73
CA THR A 43 -4.93 -11.50 -31.34
C THR A 43 -3.67 -11.08 -30.56
N ARG A 44 -3.83 -10.14 -29.63
CA ARG A 44 -2.69 -9.61 -28.85
C ARG A 44 -2.25 -10.61 -27.77
N ARG A 45 -1.27 -11.46 -28.09
CA ARG A 45 -0.66 -12.47 -27.20
C ARG A 45 0.16 -11.88 -26.04
N MET A 46 0.79 -10.72 -26.26
CA MET A 46 1.64 -10.03 -25.26
C MET A 46 0.86 -9.08 -24.34
N ALA A 47 -0.46 -9.02 -24.45
CA ALA A 47 -1.25 -8.24 -23.50
C ALA A 47 -1.48 -9.04 -22.23
N ALA A 48 -1.46 -8.35 -21.10
CA ALA A 48 -1.98 -8.91 -19.85
C ALA A 48 -3.39 -9.44 -20.08
N SER A 49 -3.63 -10.65 -19.62
CA SER A 49 -4.92 -11.30 -19.71
C SER A 49 -5.81 -10.74 -18.59
N THR A 50 -6.85 -9.99 -18.97
CA THR A 50 -7.73 -9.25 -18.03
C THR A 50 -9.11 -9.88 -17.92
N THR A 51 -9.94 -9.38 -17.02
CA THR A 51 -11.34 -9.82 -16.83
C THR A 51 -12.25 -9.51 -18.03
N LYS A 52 -11.88 -8.53 -18.85
CA LYS A 52 -12.64 -8.10 -20.02
C LYS A 52 -12.28 -8.88 -21.29
N ARG A 53 -11.26 -9.74 -21.21
CA ARG A 53 -10.81 -10.57 -22.32
C ARG A 53 -11.32 -11.99 -22.13
N GLY A 54 -11.85 -12.57 -23.20
CA GLY A 54 -12.33 -13.95 -23.21
C GLY A 54 -13.84 -14.10 -23.06
N PRO A 55 -14.35 -15.33 -23.08
CA PRO A 55 -15.77 -15.64 -22.97
C PRO A 55 -16.29 -15.40 -21.54
N ARG A 56 -17.62 -15.40 -21.38
CA ARG A 56 -18.32 -15.11 -20.11
C ARG A 56 -17.84 -15.93 -18.90
N THR A 57 -17.39 -17.16 -19.12
CA THR A 57 -16.89 -18.08 -18.07
C THR A 57 -15.49 -17.73 -17.57
N MET A 58 -14.71 -16.98 -18.35
CA MET A 58 -13.31 -16.66 -18.07
C MET A 58 -13.14 -15.30 -17.35
N ASN A 59 -14.12 -14.91 -16.54
CA ASN A 59 -14.03 -13.69 -15.75
C ASN A 59 -13.40 -13.99 -14.38
N ARG A 60 -12.09 -13.71 -14.24
CA ARG A 60 -11.29 -14.01 -13.04
C ARG A 60 -11.49 -13.05 -11.85
N GLY A 61 -12.29 -12.00 -12.01
CA GLY A 61 -12.45 -10.98 -10.98
C GLY A 61 -11.23 -10.05 -10.84
N GLY A 62 -11.38 -9.04 -9.99
CA GLY A 62 -10.31 -8.10 -9.64
C GLY A 62 -9.51 -8.55 -8.41
N PRO A 63 -8.58 -7.72 -7.91
CA PRO A 63 -7.76 -8.03 -6.73
C PRO A 63 -8.50 -7.93 -5.39
N ALA A 64 -9.83 -7.73 -5.41
CA ALA A 64 -10.63 -7.63 -4.19
C ALA A 64 -10.61 -8.95 -3.43
N ARG A 65 -10.30 -8.87 -2.12
CA ARG A 65 -10.34 -10.04 -1.23
C ARG A 65 -11.80 -10.37 -0.91
N PRO A 66 -12.17 -11.67 -0.84
CA PRO A 66 -13.54 -12.07 -0.56
C PRO A 66 -13.94 -11.71 0.87
N THR A 67 -15.19 -11.28 1.05
CA THR A 67 -15.77 -10.89 2.35
C THR A 67 -16.82 -11.91 2.85
N GLY A 68 -16.83 -13.10 2.26
CA GLY A 68 -17.85 -14.10 2.48
C GLY A 68 -17.74 -15.24 1.47
N VAL A 69 -18.76 -16.09 1.44
CA VAL A 69 -18.77 -17.32 0.64
C VAL A 69 -20.06 -17.45 -0.18
N LEU A 70 -19.98 -18.19 -1.28
CA LEU A 70 -21.16 -18.55 -2.09
C LEU A 70 -21.74 -19.87 -1.60
N THR A 71 -23.05 -19.90 -1.36
CA THR A 71 -23.80 -21.12 -1.03
C THR A 71 -24.02 -21.97 -2.28
N SER A 72 -24.40 -23.24 -2.11
CA SER A 72 -24.80 -24.15 -3.21
C SER A 72 -25.87 -23.56 -4.12
N SER A 73 -26.78 -22.74 -3.58
CA SER A 73 -27.81 -21.99 -4.31
C SER A 73 -27.30 -20.77 -5.09
N ARG A 74 -25.98 -20.54 -5.13
CA ARG A 74 -25.31 -19.35 -5.71
C ARG A 74 -25.67 -18.01 -5.03
N LYS A 75 -26.29 -18.05 -3.86
CA LYS A 75 -26.48 -16.87 -3.02
C LYS A 75 -25.17 -16.53 -2.31
N PHE A 76 -24.80 -15.26 -2.29
CA PHE A 76 -23.63 -14.78 -1.53
C PHE A 76 -24.03 -14.50 -0.08
N VAL A 77 -23.28 -15.08 0.87
CA VAL A 77 -23.44 -14.85 2.29
C VAL A 77 -22.23 -14.04 2.78
N ARG A 78 -22.49 -12.82 3.25
CA ARG A 78 -21.49 -11.94 3.84
C ARG A 78 -21.18 -12.40 5.26
N ILE A 79 -19.90 -12.58 5.57
CA ILE A 79 -19.41 -12.93 6.91
C ILE A 79 -18.86 -11.66 7.54
N ARG A 80 -19.39 -11.26 8.71
CA ARG A 80 -19.05 -9.97 9.31
C ARG A 80 -17.58 -9.91 9.71
N GLU A 81 -17.05 -11.03 10.19
CA GLU A 81 -15.67 -11.20 10.66
C GLU A 81 -14.63 -11.10 9.53
N MET A 82 -15.05 -11.32 8.27
CA MET A 82 -14.18 -11.12 7.10
C MET A 82 -14.20 -9.68 6.58
N VAL A 83 -15.12 -8.83 7.06
CA VAL A 83 -15.16 -7.42 6.71
C VAL A 83 -14.12 -6.69 7.58
N PRO A 84 -13.14 -5.98 6.99
CA PRO A 84 -12.21 -5.19 7.79
C PRO A 84 -12.94 -4.02 8.44
N GLU A 85 -12.71 -3.84 9.74
CA GLU A 85 -13.18 -2.68 10.51
C GLU A 85 -12.04 -1.66 10.65
N PHE A 86 -12.32 -0.39 10.37
CA PHE A 86 -11.33 0.69 10.52
C PHE A 86 -11.38 1.25 11.94
N VAL A 87 -10.29 1.08 12.68
CA VAL A 87 -10.14 1.64 14.03
C VAL A 87 -9.60 3.07 13.92
N VAL A 88 -10.49 4.06 14.01
CA VAL A 88 -10.15 5.49 13.87
C VAL A 88 -10.17 6.16 15.26
N PRO A 89 -9.03 6.67 15.76
CA PRO A 89 -8.99 7.39 17.04
C PRO A 89 -9.58 8.81 16.93
N SER A 90 -10.00 9.39 18.06
CA SER A 90 -10.39 10.80 18.12
C SER A 90 -9.16 11.71 17.92
N LEU A 91 -9.33 12.77 17.13
CA LEU A 91 -8.27 13.73 16.80
C LEU A 91 -8.43 15.09 17.52
N GLU A 92 -9.34 15.18 18.50
CA GLU A 92 -9.54 16.40 19.28
C GLU A 92 -8.29 16.73 20.12
N GLY A 93 -7.75 17.95 19.96
CA GLY A 93 -6.56 18.39 20.68
C GLY A 93 -5.23 17.80 20.17
N PHE A 94 -5.21 17.13 19.01
CA PHE A 94 -4.00 16.54 18.46
C PHE A 94 -3.00 17.61 17.97
N LYS A 95 -1.80 17.64 18.56
CA LYS A 95 -0.79 18.68 18.30
C LYS A 95 0.01 18.45 17.02
N LEU A 96 0.18 17.19 16.61
CA LEU A 96 1.03 16.83 15.47
C LEU A 96 0.30 17.18 14.16
N LYS A 97 1.05 17.73 13.21
CA LYS A 97 0.56 18.12 11.89
C LYS A 97 1.23 17.26 10.81
N PRO A 98 0.63 17.12 9.61
CA PRO A 98 1.23 16.35 8.51
C PRO A 98 2.58 16.91 8.02
N TYR A 99 2.86 18.18 8.32
CA TYR A 99 4.10 18.85 7.92
C TYR A 99 4.82 19.43 9.13
N VAL A 100 6.15 19.39 9.08
CA VAL A 100 7.06 19.91 10.09
C VAL A 100 7.74 21.18 9.55
N SER A 101 8.10 22.11 10.42
CA SER A 101 8.81 23.34 10.01
C SER A 101 10.26 23.07 9.65
N TYR A 102 10.80 23.84 8.70
CA TYR A 102 12.24 23.82 8.35
C TYR A 102 13.18 24.34 9.45
N ARG A 103 12.64 24.91 10.53
CA ARG A 103 13.44 25.41 11.66
C ARG A 103 13.91 24.29 12.61
N THR A 104 13.39 23.08 12.43
CA THR A 104 13.75 21.92 13.26
C THR A 104 15.18 21.48 12.94
N PRO A 105 16.01 21.15 13.94
CA PRO A 105 17.34 20.60 13.70
C PRO A 105 17.24 19.24 12.98
N ASP A 106 18.30 18.88 12.26
CA ASP A 106 18.39 17.60 11.59
C ASP A 106 18.41 16.45 12.61
N GLY A 107 17.60 15.41 12.36
CA GLY A 107 17.52 14.24 13.21
C GLY A 107 18.67 13.27 12.96
N THR A 108 19.43 12.94 14.00
CA THR A 108 20.57 12.01 13.95
C THR A 108 20.26 10.65 14.58
N GLU A 109 18.98 10.28 14.66
CA GLU A 109 18.58 9.09 15.40
C GLU A 109 19.06 7.79 14.74
N PRO A 110 19.74 6.91 15.49
CA PRO A 110 20.18 5.62 14.97
C PRO A 110 18.97 4.69 14.76
N ALA A 111 19.14 3.68 13.90
CA ALA A 111 18.13 2.66 13.69
C ALA A 111 17.86 1.88 14.99
N LEU A 112 16.58 1.64 15.28
CA LEU A 112 16.16 0.94 16.49
C LEU A 112 16.54 -0.55 16.42
N THR A 113 17.40 -1.00 17.35
CA THR A 113 17.83 -2.41 17.46
C THR A 113 17.10 -3.13 18.59
N PRO A 114 16.96 -4.47 18.54
CA PRO A 114 16.39 -5.24 19.64
C PRO A 114 17.15 -5.08 20.96
N GLU A 115 18.48 -4.95 20.89
CA GLU A 115 19.33 -4.71 22.06
C GLU A 115 19.07 -3.33 22.68
N ALA A 116 18.91 -2.29 21.84
CA ALA A 116 18.54 -0.95 22.30
C ALA A 116 17.17 -0.97 22.98
N LEU A 117 16.19 -1.68 22.41
CA LEU A 117 14.88 -1.85 23.03
C LEU A 117 14.94 -2.60 24.36
N PHE A 118 15.68 -3.71 24.41
CA PHE A 118 15.85 -4.50 25.63
C PHE A 118 16.51 -3.69 26.75
N SER A 119 17.58 -2.96 26.42
CA SER A 119 18.32 -2.13 27.37
C SER A 119 17.50 -0.97 27.92
N GLN A 120 16.60 -0.39 27.13
CA GLN A 120 15.73 0.70 27.56
C GLN A 120 14.51 0.23 28.37
N ALA A 121 13.83 -0.83 27.93
CA ALA A 121 12.56 -1.24 28.53
C ALA A 121 12.72 -2.25 29.68
N VAL A 122 13.48 -3.34 29.46
CA VAL A 122 13.47 -4.53 30.36
C VAL A 122 14.67 -4.54 31.30
N ALA A 123 15.86 -4.18 30.80
CA ALA A 123 17.08 -4.19 31.59
C ALA A 123 17.03 -3.42 32.93
N PRO A 124 16.37 -2.24 33.07
CA PRO A 124 16.32 -1.56 34.38
C PRO A 124 15.53 -2.34 35.43
N GLN A 125 14.55 -3.15 35.04
CA GLN A 125 13.81 -4.00 35.97
C GLN A 125 14.66 -5.20 36.40
N ILE A 126 15.32 -5.87 35.46
CA ILE A 126 16.20 -7.01 35.74
C ILE A 126 17.35 -6.60 36.68
N LYS A 127 17.98 -5.44 36.44
CA LYS A 127 19.06 -4.94 37.31
C LYS A 127 18.61 -4.76 38.76
N LYS A 128 17.45 -4.15 38.98
CA LYS A 128 16.87 -3.98 40.33
C LYS A 128 16.62 -5.32 41.01
N ASP A 129 16.07 -6.29 40.30
CA ASP A 129 15.76 -7.59 40.89
C ASP A 129 17.01 -8.44 41.18
N ILE A 130 18.10 -8.22 40.41
CA ILE A 130 19.43 -8.79 40.70
C ILE A 130 20.03 -8.14 41.95
N GLU A 131 20.01 -6.81 42.04
CA GLU A 131 20.50 -6.07 43.23
C GLU A 131 19.75 -6.47 44.51
N ASN A 132 18.45 -6.72 44.39
CA ASN A 132 17.61 -7.19 45.50
C ASN A 132 17.74 -8.69 45.79
N GLY A 133 18.49 -9.46 44.99
CA GLY A 133 18.66 -10.91 45.16
C GLY A 133 17.42 -11.75 44.84
N THR A 134 16.40 -11.17 44.19
CA THR A 134 15.12 -11.83 43.86
C THR A 134 15.05 -12.36 42.43
N PHE A 135 16.15 -12.27 41.67
CA PHE A 135 16.19 -12.71 40.29
C PHE A 135 16.18 -14.24 40.17
N ASN A 136 15.28 -14.77 39.35
CA ASN A 136 15.18 -16.19 39.03
C ASN A 136 15.13 -16.38 37.49
N PRO A 137 16.06 -17.17 36.89
CA PRO A 137 16.09 -17.43 35.44
C PRO A 137 14.89 -18.23 34.92
N ASP A 138 14.17 -18.98 35.76
CA ASP A 138 13.02 -19.77 35.31
C ASP A 138 11.75 -18.91 35.19
N GLN A 139 11.73 -17.72 35.80
CA GLN A 139 10.55 -16.85 35.88
C GLN A 139 10.66 -15.64 34.94
N LEU A 140 11.07 -15.85 33.69
CA LEU A 140 11.25 -14.78 32.71
C LEU A 140 9.94 -14.16 32.22
N GLU A 141 8.82 -14.86 32.35
CA GLU A 141 7.48 -14.38 32.01
C GLU A 141 7.11 -13.11 32.79
N LYS A 142 7.63 -12.98 34.02
CA LYS A 142 7.48 -11.76 34.84
C LYS A 142 7.99 -10.51 34.12
N TYR A 143 9.05 -10.66 33.33
CA TYR A 143 9.68 -9.57 32.56
C TYR A 143 9.12 -9.43 31.14
N GLY A 144 8.05 -10.17 30.82
CA GLY A 144 7.39 -10.13 29.52
C GLY A 144 7.97 -11.08 28.47
N PHE A 145 8.84 -12.02 28.85
CA PHE A 145 9.28 -13.05 27.91
C PHE A 145 8.16 -14.05 27.66
N GLU A 146 7.94 -14.36 26.39
CA GLU A 146 6.89 -15.25 25.94
C GLU A 146 7.50 -16.43 25.19
N PRO A 147 7.65 -17.61 25.82
CA PRO A 147 8.35 -18.75 25.21
C PRO A 147 7.60 -19.29 23.98
N THR A 148 6.27 -19.30 24.02
CA THR A 148 5.43 -19.76 22.91
C THR A 148 4.41 -18.69 22.49
N GLN A 149 4.08 -18.70 21.20
CA GLN A 149 3.11 -17.78 20.58
C GLN A 149 1.74 -18.43 20.37
N GLU A 150 1.56 -19.65 20.85
CA GLU A 150 0.30 -20.38 20.81
C GLU A 150 -0.70 -19.79 21.82
N GLY A 151 -2.01 -19.88 21.52
CA GLY A 151 -3.06 -19.30 22.36
C GLY A 151 -3.20 -17.77 22.31
N LYS A 152 -2.27 -17.05 21.69
CA LYS A 152 -2.35 -15.59 21.58
C LYS A 152 -3.26 -15.13 20.46
N LEU A 153 -4.01 -14.06 20.73
CA LEU A 153 -4.85 -13.38 19.74
C LEU A 153 -3.98 -12.76 18.63
N PHE A 154 -2.93 -12.04 19.02
CA PHE A 154 -1.96 -11.45 18.10
C PHE A 154 -0.66 -12.24 18.15
N LYS A 155 -0.36 -12.94 17.05
CA LYS A 155 0.84 -13.76 16.92
C LYS A 155 1.91 -12.99 16.16
N LEU A 156 3.12 -12.99 16.68
CA LEU A 156 4.27 -12.40 16.00
C LEU A 156 4.72 -13.27 14.82
N TYR A 157 4.81 -14.58 15.02
CA TYR A 157 5.18 -15.55 13.99
C TYR A 157 4.38 -16.87 14.13
N PRO A 158 3.73 -17.35 13.05
CA PRO A 158 3.43 -16.63 11.81
C PRO A 158 2.46 -15.47 12.07
N LYS A 159 2.73 -14.32 11.43
CA LYS A 159 1.95 -13.10 11.64
C LYS A 159 0.49 -13.28 11.22
N ASN A 160 -0.45 -12.98 12.12
CA ASN A 160 -1.89 -13.15 11.88
C ASN A 160 -2.72 -11.86 11.85
N PHE A 161 -2.11 -10.70 12.03
CA PHE A 161 -2.80 -9.39 12.06
C PHE A 161 -2.45 -8.51 10.85
N VAL A 162 -3.36 -7.60 10.51
CA VAL A 162 -3.20 -6.63 9.42
C VAL A 162 -2.46 -5.38 9.94
N ARG A 163 -1.87 -4.59 9.04
CA ARG A 163 -1.25 -3.30 9.38
C ARG A 163 -2.29 -2.19 9.43
#